data_AF-A0ABD5Q323-F1
#
_entry.id   AF-A0ABD5Q323-F1
#
_cell.length_a   1.000
_cell.length_b   1.000
_cell.length_c   1.000
_cell.angle_alpha   90.00
_cell.angle_beta   90.00
_cell.angle_gamma   90.00
#
_symmetry.space_group_name_H-M   'P 1'
#
loop_
_entity.id
_entity.type
_entity.pdbx_description
1 polymer ?
#
loop_
_entity_poly.entity_id
_entity_poly.type
_entity_poly.pdbx_seq_one_letter_code
_entity_poly.pdbx_strand_id
1 'polypeptide(L)'
;MGGTAPADAGYVKGSKHRVAVLRRLAQSPAIPKEIKTDTDRPYSRVSDAVDDLREQGLVELLVPEEQTKGRLYALTDRGEECWEFMAENGMIDG
;
A
#
# COMPACT_ATOMS: atom_id res chain seq x y z
N MET A 1 9.69 -11.42 -11.67
CA MET A 1 10.26 -10.16 -12.18
C MET A 1 9.63 -9.04 -11.40
N GLY A 2 10.40 -8.28 -10.63
CA GLY A 2 9.90 -7.04 -10.04
C GLY A 2 9.61 -6.04 -11.16
N GLY A 3 8.46 -5.37 -11.08
CA GLY A 3 8.13 -4.21 -11.92
C GLY A 3 9.03 -3.02 -11.63
N THR A 4 9.06 -2.08 -12.56
CA THR A 4 9.76 -0.80 -12.39
C THR A 4 8.84 0.21 -11.70
N ALA A 5 9.40 1.23 -11.05
CA ALA A 5 8.61 2.27 -10.38
C ALA A 5 7.50 2.89 -11.26
N PRO A 6 7.69 3.17 -12.57
CA PRO A 6 6.60 3.64 -13.44
C PRO A 6 5.48 2.61 -13.67
N ALA A 7 5.84 1.32 -13.83
CA ALA A 7 4.84 0.26 -14.03
C ALA A 7 4.01 0.06 -12.76
N ASP A 8 4.68 0.07 -11.61
CA ASP A 8 4.05 -0.05 -10.30
C ASP A 8 3.16 1.15 -10.00
N ALA A 9 3.63 2.37 -10.30
CA ALA A 9 2.83 3.58 -10.18
C ALA A 9 1.56 3.53 -11.04
N GLY A 10 1.66 3.03 -12.28
CA GLY A 10 0.51 2.80 -13.15
C GLY A 10 -0.50 1.82 -12.55
N TYR A 11 0.00 0.70 -12.00
CA TYR A 11 -0.84 -0.27 -11.29
C TYR A 11 -1.52 0.37 -10.07
N VAL A 12 -0.78 1.07 -9.21
CA VAL A 12 -1.31 1.71 -8.01
C VAL A 12 -2.36 2.77 -8.37
N LYS A 13 -2.06 3.66 -9.33
CA LYS A 13 -2.97 4.74 -9.77
C LYS A 13 -4.29 4.22 -10.33
N GLY A 14 -4.32 3.00 -10.87
CA GLY A 14 -5.53 2.33 -11.34
C GLY A 14 -6.60 2.08 -10.26
N SER A 15 -6.29 2.25 -8.97
CA SER A 15 -7.26 2.11 -7.88
C SER A 15 -7.05 3.17 -6.81
N LYS A 16 -8.08 3.97 -6.56
CA LYS A 16 -8.08 4.94 -5.44
C LYS A 16 -7.85 4.31 -4.06
N HIS A 17 -8.14 3.02 -3.90
CA HIS A 17 -7.90 2.30 -2.63
C HIS A 17 -6.43 1.96 -2.48
N ARG A 18 -5.77 1.48 -3.56
CA ARG A 18 -4.32 1.23 -3.57
C ARG A 18 -3.53 2.52 -3.30
N VAL A 19 -3.88 3.62 -3.98
CA VAL A 19 -3.25 4.93 -3.73
C VAL A 19 -3.35 5.33 -2.26
N ALA A 20 -4.54 5.20 -1.65
CA ALA A 20 -4.76 5.60 -0.26
C ALA A 20 -4.02 4.71 0.74
N VAL A 21 -4.01 3.40 0.53
CA VAL A 21 -3.28 2.44 1.37
C VAL A 21 -1.77 2.66 1.26
N LEU A 22 -1.24 2.75 0.03
CA LEU A 22 0.18 3.00 -0.21
C LEU A 22 0.63 4.32 0.43
N ARG A 23 -0.13 5.41 0.21
CA ARG A 23 0.11 6.72 0.84
C ARG A 23 0.14 6.65 2.36
N ARG A 24 -0.74 5.83 2.95
CA ARG A 24 -0.80 5.68 4.41
C ARG A 24 0.41 4.91 4.94
N LEU A 25 0.81 3.83 4.26
CA LEU A 25 1.95 3.01 4.64
C LEU A 25 3.29 3.72 4.41
N ALA A 26 3.37 4.63 3.44
CA ALA A 26 4.52 5.50 3.22
C ALA A 26 4.82 6.44 4.41
N GLN A 27 3.83 6.72 5.26
CA GLN A 27 4.04 7.55 6.45
C GLN A 27 4.58 6.74 7.63
N SER A 28 4.05 5.53 7.80
CA SER A 28 4.48 4.59 8.82
C SER A 28 3.81 3.23 8.63
N PRO A 29 4.42 2.14 9.13
CA PRO A 29 3.77 0.85 9.22
C PRO A 29 2.46 0.94 10.00
N ALA A 30 1.44 0.19 9.58
CA ALA A 30 0.11 0.25 10.17
C ALA A 30 -0.65 -1.07 10.05
N ILE A 31 -1.60 -1.29 10.95
CA ILE A 31 -2.54 -2.42 10.85
C ILE A 31 -3.76 -2.05 9.98
N PRO A 32 -4.47 -3.00 9.34
CA PRO A 32 -5.61 -2.70 8.47
C PRO A 32 -6.70 -1.83 9.11
N LYS A 33 -6.89 -1.95 10.43
CA LYS A 33 -7.85 -1.13 11.18
C LYS A 33 -7.43 0.34 11.28
N GLU A 34 -6.14 0.62 11.41
CA GLU A 34 -5.60 1.99 11.42
C GLU A 34 -5.70 2.59 10.03
N ILE A 35 -5.26 1.85 9.00
CA ILE A 35 -5.37 2.28 7.60
C ILE A 35 -6.82 2.63 7.24
N LYS A 36 -7.77 1.80 7.68
CA LYS A 36 -9.21 2.07 7.52
C LYS A 36 -9.64 3.39 8.15
N THR A 37 -9.22 3.64 9.39
CA THR A 37 -9.55 4.87 10.12
C THR A 37 -8.93 6.10 9.45
N ASP A 38 -7.66 6.00 9.07
CA ASP A 38 -6.88 7.13 8.56
C ASP A 38 -7.23 7.49 7.11
N THR A 39 -7.75 6.52 6.34
CA THR A 39 -8.15 6.72 4.94
C THR A 39 -9.66 6.91 4.75
N ASP A 40 -10.46 6.81 5.81
CA ASP A 40 -11.93 6.80 5.81
C ASP A 40 -12.53 5.86 4.75
N ARG A 41 -12.11 4.59 4.77
CA ARG A 41 -12.54 3.57 3.79
C ARG A 41 -13.16 2.34 4.44
N PRO A 42 -14.04 1.61 3.73
CA PRO A 42 -14.54 0.33 4.22
C PRO A 42 -13.40 -0.67 4.44
N TYR A 43 -13.47 -1.44 5.52
CA TYR A 43 -12.43 -2.41 5.89
C TYR A 43 -12.15 -3.42 4.77
N SER A 44 -13.21 -3.89 4.06
CA SER A 44 -13.05 -4.79 2.91
C SER A 44 -12.17 -4.19 1.82
N ARG A 45 -12.41 -2.93 1.45
CA ARG A 45 -11.62 -2.23 0.41
C ARG A 45 -10.18 -1.99 0.84
N VAL A 46 -9.93 -1.82 2.14
CA VAL A 46 -8.57 -1.74 2.69
C VAL A 46 -7.89 -3.10 2.62
N SER A 47 -8.56 -4.18 3.05
CA SER A 47 -8.00 -5.53 2.98
C SER A 47 -7.67 -5.90 1.53
N ASP A 48 -8.62 -5.73 0.61
CA ASP A 48 -8.45 -6.02 -0.81
C ASP A 48 -7.23 -5.25 -1.38
N ALA A 49 -7.08 -3.97 -1.02
CA ALA A 49 -5.97 -3.15 -1.51
C ALA A 49 -4.63 -3.51 -0.87
N VAL A 50 -4.59 -3.90 0.41
CA VAL A 50 -3.37 -4.39 1.06
C VAL A 50 -2.92 -5.71 0.42
N ASP A 51 -3.87 -6.62 0.19
CA ASP A 51 -3.58 -7.91 -0.44
C ASP A 51 -3.10 -7.73 -1.89
N ASP A 52 -3.77 -6.90 -2.70
CA ASP A 52 -3.34 -6.48 -4.04
C ASP A 52 -1.88 -5.98 -4.06
N LEU A 53 -1.56 -5.03 -3.16
CA LEU A 53 -0.23 -4.41 -3.09
C LEU A 53 0.83 -5.40 -2.60
N ARG A 54 0.45 -6.31 -1.70
CA ARG A 54 1.32 -7.38 -1.21
C ARG A 54 1.63 -8.40 -2.32
N GLU A 55 0.62 -8.79 -3.10
CA GLU A 55 0.80 -9.68 -4.26
C GLU A 55 1.70 -9.04 -5.33
N GLN A 56 1.63 -7.71 -5.49
CA GLN A 56 2.58 -6.98 -6.35
C GLN A 56 3.97 -6.79 -5.73
N GLY A 57 4.16 -7.13 -4.45
CA GLY A 57 5.43 -6.98 -3.74
C GLY A 57 5.77 -5.55 -3.34
N LEU A 58 4.77 -4.66 -3.26
CA LEU A 58 4.94 -3.26 -2.84
C LEU A 58 4.74 -3.07 -1.32
N VAL A 59 4.11 -4.05 -0.68
CA VAL A 59 3.82 -4.06 0.75
C VAL A 59 4.20 -5.41 1.33
N GLU A 60 4.68 -5.43 2.57
CA GLU A 60 5.01 -6.65 3.29
C GLU A 60 4.38 -6.69 4.69
N LEU A 61 4.27 -7.90 5.24
CA LEU A 61 3.80 -8.15 6.59
C LEU A 61 5.01 -8.24 7.52
N LEU A 62 5.06 -7.38 8.55
CA LEU A 62 6.15 -7.31 9.52
C LEU A 62 5.99 -8.25 10.72
N VAL A 63 4.92 -9.05 10.72
CA VAL A 63 4.61 -10.03 11.76
C VAL A 63 4.46 -11.42 11.14
N PRO A 64 4.56 -12.51 11.92
CA PRO A 64 4.36 -13.85 11.40
C PRO A 64 2.98 -14.05 10.73
N GLU A 65 2.92 -14.82 9.65
CA GLU A 65 1.69 -15.08 8.87
C GLU A 65 0.52 -15.63 9.70
N GLU A 66 0.84 -16.44 10.72
CA GLU A 66 -0.12 -17.06 11.64
C GLU A 66 -0.88 -16.02 12.48
N GLN A 67 -0.31 -14.83 12.65
CA GLN A 67 -0.94 -13.76 13.40
C GLN A 67 -2.07 -13.13 12.59
N THR A 68 -3.29 -13.26 13.09
CA THR A 68 -4.51 -12.71 12.45
C THR A 68 -4.91 -11.34 13.02
N LYS A 69 -4.62 -11.09 14.30
CA LYS A 69 -4.86 -9.79 14.95
C LYS A 69 -3.55 -9.01 15.04
N GLY A 70 -3.58 -7.73 14.67
CA GLY A 70 -2.39 -6.89 14.72
C GLY A 70 -1.41 -7.11 13.55
N ARG A 71 -1.91 -7.60 12.41
CA ARG A 71 -1.14 -7.70 11.16
C ARG A 71 -0.58 -6.34 10.77
N LEU A 72 0.70 -6.12 11.04
CA LEU A 72 1.39 -4.86 10.78
C LEU A 72 1.98 -4.91 9.38
N TYR A 73 1.57 -3.98 8.52
CA TYR A 73 2.04 -3.87 7.16
C TYR A 73 2.95 -2.66 6.99
N ALA A 74 3.92 -2.76 6.10
CA ALA A 74 4.82 -1.67 5.72
C ALA A 74 5.09 -1.70 4.21
N LEU A 75 5.60 -0.61 3.66
CA LEU A 75 6.14 -0.63 2.30
C LEU A 75 7.41 -1.48 2.28
N THR A 76 7.62 -2.18 1.17
CA THR A 76 8.94 -2.70 0.81
C THR A 76 9.78 -1.58 0.20
N ASP A 77 11.09 -1.78 0.03
CA ASP A 77 11.96 -0.82 -0.70
C ASP A 77 11.35 -0.42 -2.07
N ARG A 78 10.80 -1.40 -2.80
CA ARG A 78 10.12 -1.18 -4.09
C ARG A 78 8.81 -0.40 -3.94
N GLY A 79 8.09 -0.63 -2.84
CA GLY A 79 6.92 0.17 -2.50
C GLY A 79 7.27 1.63 -2.22
N GLU A 80 8.39 1.88 -1.55
CA GLU A 80 8.92 3.22 -1.30
C GLU A 80 9.32 3.90 -2.62
N GLU A 81 10.12 3.24 -3.48
CA GLU A 81 10.47 3.74 -4.81
C GLU A 81 9.23 4.09 -5.66
N CYS A 82 8.21 3.23 -5.62
CA CYS A 82 6.95 3.49 -6.30
C CYS A 82 6.25 4.73 -5.74
N TRP A 83 6.21 4.88 -4.41
CA TRP A 83 5.58 6.03 -3.76
C TRP A 83 6.31 7.34 -4.09
N GLU A 84 7.63 7.35 -4.01
CA GLU A 84 8.48 8.49 -4.36
C GLU A 84 8.24 8.91 -5.81
N PHE A 85 8.31 7.95 -6.74
CA PHE A 85 8.02 8.21 -8.15
C PHE A 85 6.63 8.82 -8.36
N MET A 86 5.60 8.29 -7.69
CA MET A 86 4.24 8.84 -7.77
C MET A 86 4.16 10.27 -7.23
N ALA A 87 4.83 10.57 -6.12
CA ALA A 87 4.83 11.89 -5.49
C ALA A 87 5.54 12.93 -6.37
N GLU A 88 6.72 12.59 -6.90
CA GLU A 88 7.51 13.46 -7.78
C GLU A 88 6.78 13.76 -9.10
N ASN A 89 5.98 12.81 -9.60
CA ASN A 89 5.26 12.94 -10.87
C ASN A 89 3.80 13.41 -10.69
N GLY A 90 3.40 13.87 -9.50
CA GLY A 90 2.05 14.39 -9.25
C GLY A 90 0.93 13.35 -9.42
N MET A 91 1.25 12.06 -9.29
CA MET A 91 0.30 10.96 -9.44
C MET A 91 -0.50 10.68 -8.15
N ILE A 92 -0.23 11.40 -7.07
CA ILE A 92 -0.85 11.18 -5.75
C ILE A 92 -2.15 11.95 -5.54
N ASP A 93 -2.43 12.95 -6.38
CA ASP A 93 -3.67 13.74 -6.33
C ASP A 93 -4.66 13.21 -7.38
N GLY A 94 -5.87 12.86 -6.93
CA GLY A 94 -6.95 12.32 -7.76
C GLY A 94 -8.14 11.82 -6.95
#